data_AF-A0A662BSK4-F1
#
_entry.id   AF-A0A662BSK4-F1
#
_cell.length_a   1.000
_cell.length_b   1.000
_cell.length_c   1.000
_cell.angle_alpha   90.00
_cell.angle_beta   90.00
_cell.angle_gamma   90.00
#
_symmetry.space_group_name_H-M   'P 1'
#
loop_
_entity.id
_entity.type
_entity.pdbx_description
1 polymer ?
#
loop_
_entity_poly.entity_id
_entity_poly.type
_entity_poly.pdbx_seq_one_letter_code
_entity_poly.pdbx_strand_id
1 'polypeptide(L)' 'WEEFTDLIENKGGFVYAHWDGTAETENKIKDKTKASIRLIPIEDDMEEGICILTGKPSKRRVVFAKAY' A
#
# COMPACT_ATOMS: atom_id res chain seq x y z
N TRP A 1 4.24 -7.31 5.14
CA TRP A 1 3.22 -6.75 6.06
C TRP A 1 3.88 -6.06 7.25
N GLU A 2 4.67 -6.76 8.07
CA GLU A 2 5.31 -6.17 9.26
C GLU A 2 6.17 -4.94 8.96
N GLU A 3 7.03 -5.02 7.93
CA GLU A 3 7.84 -3.88 7.48
C GLU A 3 6.98 -2.68 7.05
N PHE A 4 5.86 -2.91 6.37
CA PHE A 4 4.97 -1.84 5.96
C PHE A 4 4.33 -1.15 7.17
N THR A 5 3.87 -1.92 8.16
CA THR A 5 3.26 -1.38 9.38
C THR A 5 4.29 -0.59 10.18
N ASP A 6 5.50 -1.12 10.34
CA ASP A 6 6.60 -0.44 11.03
C ASP A 6 6.97 0.88 10.33
N LEU A 7 7.08 0.90 9.00
CA LEU A 7 7.36 2.12 8.23
C LEU A 7 6.25 3.17 8.40
N ILE A 8 4.98 2.76 8.41
CA ILE A 8 3.83 3.66 8.59
C ILE A 8 3.77 4.21 10.02
N GLU A 9 4.07 3.40 11.04
CA GLU A 9 3.96 3.78 12.44
C GLU A 9 5.19 4.54 12.97
N ASN A 10 6.40 4.05 12.67
CA ASN A 10 7.65 4.58 13.22
C ASN A 10 8.29 5.65 12.34
N LYS A 11 8.27 5.50 11.02
CA LYS A 11 8.86 6.48 10.09
C LYS A 11 7.86 7.58 9.70
N GLY A 12 6.60 7.20 9.52
CA GLY A 12 5.59 8.09 8.96
C GLY A 12 5.90 8.49 7.51
N GLY A 13 5.02 9.31 6.92
CA GLY A 13 5.19 9.78 5.54
C GLY A 13 4.61 8.85 4.48
N PHE A 14 5.30 8.77 3.33
CA PHE A 14 4.87 8.03 2.14
C PHE A 14 5.60 6.70 2.01
N VAL A 15 4.84 5.62 1.87
CA VAL A 15 5.36 4.25 1.73
C VAL A 15 4.88 3.67 0.41
N TYR A 16 5.81 3.20 -0.42
CA TYR A 16 5.49 2.47 -1.64
C TYR A 16 5.23 1.00 -1.32
N ALA A 17 4.06 0.49 -1.70
CA ALA A 17 3.71 -0.90 -1.48
C ALA A 17 2.85 -1.45 -2.62
N HIS A 18 2.97 -2.76 -2.88
CA HIS A 18 2.14 -3.44 -3.85
C HIS A 18 0.71 -3.61 -3.35
N TRP A 19 -0.25 -3.25 -4.20
CA TRP A 19 -1.69 -3.37 -3.94
C TRP A 19 -2.36 -4.14 -5.07
N ASP A 20 -3.28 -5.03 -4.74
CA ASP A 20 -3.97 -5.91 -5.70
C ASP A 20 -5.08 -5.20 -6.50
N GLY A 21 -5.33 -3.91 -6.25
CA GLY A 21 -6.33 -3.13 -7.00
C GLY A 21 -7.75 -3.24 -6.44
N THR A 22 -7.94 -3.92 -5.30
CA THR A 22 -9.26 -4.10 -4.70
C THR A 22 -9.52 -3.14 -3.53
N ALA A 23 -10.73 -2.59 -3.47
CA ALA A 23 -11.17 -1.72 -2.38
C ALA A 23 -11.22 -2.46 -1.03
N GLU A 24 -11.45 -3.77 -1.02
CA GLU A 24 -11.40 -4.58 0.20
C GLU A 24 -10.02 -4.53 0.87
N THR A 25 -8.95 -4.67 0.08
CA THR A 25 -7.58 -4.59 0.60
C THR A 25 -7.29 -3.20 1.12
N GLU A 26 -7.70 -2.16 0.41
CA GLU A 26 -7.50 -0.78 0.85
C GLU A 26 -8.18 -0.53 2.21
N ASN A 27 -9.45 -0.93 2.35
CA ASN A 27 -10.19 -0.80 3.61
C ASN A 27 -9.50 -1.56 4.75
N LYS A 28 -9.07 -2.81 4.51
CA LYS A 28 -8.32 -3.58 5.50
C LYS A 28 -7.01 -2.91 5.93
N ILE A 29 -6.27 -2.32 4.99
CA ILE A 29 -5.04 -1.57 5.30
C ILE A 29 -5.38 -0.34 6.14
N LYS A 30 -6.42 0.39 5.77
CA LYS A 30 -6.89 1.58 6.48
C LYS A 30 -7.37 1.27 7.89
N ASP A 31 -8.11 0.19 8.10
CA ASP A 31 -8.56 -0.22 9.42
C ASP A 31 -7.40 -0.63 10.33
N LYS A 32 -6.40 -1.34 9.77
CA LYS A 32 -5.25 -1.82 10.54
C LYS A 32 -4.18 -0.77 10.82
N THR A 33 -3.92 0.14 9.87
CA THR A 33 -2.76 1.06 9.93
C THR A 33 -3.15 2.53 9.88
N LYS A 34 -4.42 2.85 9.65
CA LYS A 34 -4.91 4.22 9.35
C LYS A 34 -4.26 4.85 8.11
N ALA A 35 -3.55 4.06 7.30
CA ALA A 35 -2.99 4.50 6.03
C ALA A 35 -4.00 4.32 4.89
N SER A 36 -4.01 5.27 3.95
CA SER A 36 -4.79 5.20 2.72
C SER A 36 -3.90 5.44 1.50
N ILE A 37 -4.37 5.05 0.32
CA ILE A 37 -3.65 5.30 -0.93
C ILE A 37 -3.70 6.80 -1.22
N ARG A 38 -2.54 7.41 -1.49
CA ARG A 38 -2.39 8.83 -1.83
C ARG A 38 -2.14 9.06 -3.31
N LEU A 39 -1.44 8.12 -3.95
CA LEU A 39 -1.10 8.21 -5.36
C LEU A 39 -0.98 6.81 -5.97
N ILE A 40 -1.56 6.63 -7.14
CA ILE A 40 -1.45 5.43 -7.96
C ILE A 40 -0.70 5.84 -9.23
N PRO A 41 0.54 5.38 -9.44
CA PRO A 41 1.26 5.61 -10.68
C PRO A 41 0.53 4.94 -11.86
N ILE A 42 0.36 5.68 -12.96
CA ILE A 42 -0.41 5.22 -14.13
C ILE A 42 0.49 4.86 -15.31
N GLU A 43 1.63 5.56 -15.51
CA GLU A 43 2.35 5.51 -16.79
C GLU A 43 3.70 4.79 -16.79
N ASP A 44 4.52 4.81 -15.72
CA ASP A 44 5.94 4.40 -15.84
C ASP A 44 6.44 3.26 -14.92
N ASP A 45 5.71 2.89 -13.86
CA ASP A 45 6.19 1.91 -12.87
C ASP A 45 5.22 0.71 -12.72
N MET A 46 4.98 0.00 -13.82
CA MET A 46 4.29 -1.31 -13.78
C MET A 46 5.24 -2.40 -13.30
N GLU A 47 5.57 -2.34 -12.01
CA GLU A 47 6.33 -3.40 -11.35
C GLU A 47 5.38 -4.52 -10.92
N GLU A 48 5.51 -5.68 -11.56
CA GLU A 48 4.83 -6.89 -11.13
C GLU A 48 5.38 -7.34 -9.79
N GLY A 49 4.49 -7.53 -8.83
CA GLY A 49 4.85 -7.97 -7.50
C GLY A 49 3.67 -8.60 -6.79
N ILE A 50 3.75 -8.65 -5.47
CA ILE A 50 2.79 -9.34 -4.63
C ILE A 50 2.20 -8.35 -3.64
N CYS A 51 0.87 -8.31 -3.55
CA CYS A 51 0.18 -7.45 -2.62
C CYS A 51 0.62 -7.71 -1.18
N ILE A 52 0.98 -6.64 -0.48
CA ILE A 52 1.54 -6.69 0.88
C ILE A 52 0.61 -7.29 1.93
N LEU A 53 -0.70 -7.34 1.66
CA LEU A 53 -1.72 -7.85 2.57
C LEU A 53 -2.28 -9.21 2.12
N THR A 54 -2.67 -9.33 0.86
CA THR A 54 -3.44 -10.49 0.38
C THR A 54 -2.59 -11.56 -0.27
N GLY A 55 -1.32 -11.29 -0.59
CA GLY A 55 -0.48 -12.22 -1.33
C GLY A 55 -0.90 -12.38 -2.81
N LYS A 56 -1.88 -11.61 -3.29
CA LYS A 56 -2.34 -11.63 -4.68
C LYS A 56 -1.32 -10.94 -5.60
N PRO A 57 -1.29 -11.31 -6.90
CA PRO A 57 -0.48 -10.59 -7.87
C PRO A 57 -0.92 -9.13 -7.94
N SER A 58 0.07 -8.24 -7.94
CA SER A 58 -0.09 -6.80 -8.04
C SER A 58 0.66 -6.34 -9.28
N LYS A 59 0.02 -5.49 -10.09
CA LYS A 59 0.59 -4.99 -11.35
C LYS A 59 1.50 -3.77 -11.16
N ARG A 60 1.50 -3.17 -9.97
CA ARG A 60 2.18 -1.91 -9.67
C ARG A 60 2.25 -1.62 -8.18
N ARG A 61 3.19 -0.75 -7.79
CA ARG A 61 3.25 -0.17 -6.44
C ARG A 61 2.37 1.06 -6.36
N VAL A 62 1.74 1.27 -5.21
CA VAL A 62 0.98 2.48 -4.88
C VAL A 62 1.55 3.12 -3.64
N VAL A 63 1.33 4.43 -3.50
CA VAL A 63 1.81 5.19 -2.37
C VAL A 63 0.76 5.19 -1.28
N PHE A 64 1.10 4.65 -0.12
CA PHE A 64 0.31 4.75 1.10
C PHE A 64 0.86 5.84 2.01
N ALA A 65 -0.03 6.54 2.71
CA ALA A 65 0.35 7.41 3.82
C ALA A 65 -0.73 7.41 4.89
N LYS A 66 -0.31 7.58 6.15
CA LYS A 66 -1.23 7.77 7.28
C LYS A 66 -1.95 9.11 7.13
N ALA A 67 -3.28 9.11 7.23
CA ALA A 67 -4.03 10.34 7.44
C ALA A 67 -3.97 10.69 8.93
N TYR A 68 -3.77 11.98 9.24
CA TYR A 68 -3.78 12.53 10.60
C TYR A 68 -5.04 12.12 11.37
#